data_AF-A0A9X3X7E3-F1
#
_entry.id   AF-A0A9X3X7E3-F1
#
_cell.length_a   1.000
_cell.length_b   1.000
_cell.length_c   1.000
_cell.angle_alpha   90.00
_cell.angle_beta   90.00
_cell.angle_gamma   90.00
#
_symmetry.space_group_name_H-M   'P 1'
#
loop_
_entity.id
_entity.type
_entity.pdbx_description
1 polymer ?
#
loop_
_entity_poly.entity_id
_entity_poly.type
_entity_poly.pdbx_seq_one_letter_code
_entity_poly.pdbx_strand_id
1 'polypeptide(L)'
;MALPPNICLVNAARSLCDDVFFAIASTNRLDEGVLRALAKRRAPVLQAAARGAPPEHLGAWDTWLVRMAAAMAPIQPPRWLAMADVIDEGISLEGGARGVRSLFTTKPSEKDVARVKAFGGFAARALAAVLGATGTFQMEAKSQRGCFIASLGLPEEDERALAKEEPAKAETLEVPEGLPPKIARAVLRGAFYAAMLEGVDPREEQAVLVIGKKTSLPAEEITAAHGEARQRIEAARAFGAPCVDAIRYVLEGEKESDELAVAAARLTLPMNHRTEAITAVNVGGKVVLAKKHSLDKKQREAALALAWAAALRSDPSYVRRSELALRHDAVAADLGDEGAGKDARRGVESFIEDELRALGPLVPPPLP
;
A
#
# COMPACT_ATOMS: atom_id res chain seq x y z
N MET A 1 -32.98 -0.70 26.06
CA MET A 1 -32.15 0.07 25.09
C MET A 1 -30.74 -0.45 25.23
N ALA A 2 -30.09 -0.84 24.12
CA ALA A 2 -28.67 -1.16 24.14
C ALA A 2 -27.88 0.13 24.44
N LEU A 3 -26.84 0.05 25.27
CA LEU A 3 -25.94 1.18 25.48
C LEU A 3 -25.28 1.53 24.14
N PRO A 4 -25.07 2.83 23.84
CA PRO A 4 -24.35 3.22 22.63
C PRO A 4 -22.95 2.62 22.64
N PRO A 5 -22.41 2.23 21.47
CA PRO A 5 -21.08 1.62 21.39
C PRO A 5 -20.01 2.61 21.89
N ASN A 6 -19.00 2.09 22.58
CA ASN A 6 -17.89 2.91 23.05
C ASN A 6 -17.12 3.47 21.85
N ILE A 7 -17.07 4.80 21.72
CA ILE A 7 -16.49 5.47 20.55
C ILE A 7 -14.99 5.15 20.36
N CYS A 8 -14.25 4.88 21.44
CA CYS A 8 -12.83 4.53 21.35
C CYS A 8 -12.64 3.14 20.71
N LEU A 9 -13.53 2.19 21.03
CA LEU A 9 -13.54 0.87 20.38
C LEU A 9 -13.96 0.95 18.92
N VAL A 10 -14.94 1.80 18.58
CA VAL A 10 -15.35 2.04 17.19
C VAL A 10 -14.18 2.61 16.39
N ASN A 11 -13.45 3.59 16.93
CA ASN A 11 -12.29 4.18 16.29
C ASN A 11 -11.15 3.16 16.11
N ALA A 12 -10.85 2.35 17.14
CA ALA A 12 -9.87 1.29 17.05
C ALA A 12 -10.24 0.23 15.99
N ALA A 13 -11.51 -0.16 15.93
CA ALA A 13 -12.02 -1.10 14.92
C ALA A 13 -11.87 -0.54 13.50
N ARG A 14 -12.19 0.74 13.30
CA ARG A 14 -12.00 1.42 12.00
C ARG A 14 -10.53 1.47 11.58
N SER A 15 -9.62 1.84 12.48
CA SER A 15 -8.18 1.84 12.18
C SER A 15 -7.67 0.42 11.86
N LEU A 16 -8.14 -0.61 12.56
CA LEU A 16 -7.80 -2.00 12.22
C LEU A 16 -8.32 -2.41 10.84
N CYS A 17 -9.54 -2.01 10.47
CA CYS A 17 -10.07 -2.27 9.13
C CYS A 17 -9.25 -1.55 8.06
N ASP A 18 -8.83 -0.31 8.31
CA ASP A 18 -7.95 0.46 7.40
C ASP A 18 -6.57 -0.21 7.27
N ASP A 19 -5.99 -0.73 8.36
CA ASP A 19 -4.71 -1.46 8.35
C ASP A 19 -4.82 -2.76 7.53
N VAL A 20 -5.89 -3.54 7.73
CA VAL A 20 -6.19 -4.75 6.96
C VAL A 20 -6.37 -4.41 5.48
N PHE A 21 -7.15 -3.36 5.20
CA PHE A 21 -7.41 -2.90 3.84
C PHE A 21 -6.12 -2.53 3.12
N PHE A 22 -5.27 -1.73 3.77
CA PHE A 22 -3.97 -1.33 3.24
C PHE A 22 -3.05 -2.53 3.00
N ALA A 23 -2.95 -3.45 3.96
CA ALA A 23 -2.06 -4.62 3.86
C ALA A 23 -2.45 -5.54 2.71
N ILE A 24 -3.75 -5.84 2.57
CA ILE A 24 -4.25 -6.70 1.49
C ILE A 24 -4.05 -6.02 0.13
N ALA A 25 -4.42 -4.75 0.01
CA ALA A 25 -4.22 -3.98 -1.23
C ALA A 25 -2.74 -3.85 -1.62
N SER A 26 -1.85 -3.79 -0.63
CA SER A 26 -0.41 -3.64 -0.84
C SER A 26 0.30 -4.95 -1.22
N THR A 27 -0.25 -6.10 -0.83
CA THR A 27 0.40 -7.41 -1.03
C THR A 27 -0.32 -8.31 -2.05
N ASN A 28 -1.57 -7.99 -2.36
CA ASN A 28 -2.53 -8.79 -3.13
C ASN A 28 -2.76 -10.17 -2.50
N ARG A 29 -2.67 -10.25 -1.16
CA ARG A 29 -2.82 -11.49 -0.39
C ARG A 29 -3.53 -11.22 0.93
N LEU A 30 -4.36 -12.18 1.35
CA LEU A 30 -4.75 -12.29 2.75
C LEU A 30 -3.69 -13.14 3.46
N ASP A 31 -2.80 -12.50 4.20
CA ASP A 31 -1.70 -13.15 4.92
C ASP A 31 -1.73 -12.74 6.39
N GLU A 32 -2.08 -13.68 7.28
CA GLU A 32 -2.18 -13.42 8.71
C GLU A 32 -0.84 -12.96 9.31
N GLY A 33 0.29 -13.49 8.84
CA GLY A 33 1.61 -13.10 9.31
C GLY A 33 1.90 -11.63 9.02
N VAL A 34 1.53 -11.16 7.83
CA VAL A 34 1.62 -9.75 7.44
C VAL A 34 0.70 -8.88 8.30
N LEU A 35 -0.56 -9.29 8.49
CA LEU A 35 -1.54 -8.54 9.30
C LEU A 35 -1.07 -8.40 10.76
N ARG A 36 -0.61 -9.49 11.38
CA ARG A 36 -0.09 -9.49 12.75
C ARG A 36 1.18 -8.66 12.89
N ALA A 37 2.10 -8.74 11.91
CA ALA A 37 3.30 -7.93 11.90
C ALA A 37 2.97 -6.42 11.78
N LEU A 38 1.99 -6.07 10.96
CA LEU A 38 1.53 -4.69 10.80
C LEU A 38 0.85 -4.19 12.07
N ALA A 39 -0.08 -4.95 12.66
CA ALA A 39 -0.72 -4.62 13.93
C ALA A 39 0.31 -4.39 15.04
N LYS A 40 1.34 -5.25 15.14
CA LYS A 40 2.43 -5.06 16.10
C LYS A 40 3.18 -3.75 15.91
N ARG A 41 3.46 -3.35 14.66
CA ARG A 41 4.15 -2.08 14.36
C ARG A 41 3.23 -0.87 14.59
N ARG A 42 1.94 -1.02 14.32
CA ARG A 42 0.89 -0.01 14.52
C ARG A 42 0.34 0.03 15.95
N ALA A 43 0.75 -0.89 16.83
CA ALA A 43 0.25 -1.02 18.19
C ALA A 43 0.28 0.29 18.99
N PRO A 44 1.33 1.14 18.95
CA PRO A 44 1.30 2.42 19.66
C PRO A 44 0.15 3.34 19.21
N VAL A 45 -0.16 3.35 17.91
CA VAL A 45 -1.26 4.17 17.38
C VAL A 45 -2.62 3.56 17.70
N LEU A 46 -2.76 2.24 17.56
CA LEU A 46 -3.99 1.53 17.93
C LEU A 46 -4.31 1.67 19.42
N GLN A 47 -3.29 1.58 20.28
CA GLN A 47 -3.44 1.80 21.73
C GLN A 47 -3.79 3.25 22.06
N ALA A 48 -3.21 4.23 21.34
CA ALA A 48 -3.57 5.63 21.52
C ALA A 48 -5.03 5.90 21.13
N ALA A 49 -5.49 5.36 20.00
CA ALA A 49 -6.87 5.45 19.56
C ALA A 49 -7.83 4.77 20.55
N ALA A 50 -7.47 3.60 21.08
CA ALA A 50 -8.25 2.91 22.11
C ALA A 50 -8.37 3.72 23.43
N ARG A 51 -7.41 4.60 23.70
CA ARG A 51 -7.44 5.55 24.84
C ARG A 51 -8.11 6.88 24.53
N GLY A 52 -8.66 7.05 23.34
CA GLY A 52 -9.40 8.26 22.93
C GLY A 52 -8.58 9.30 22.15
N ALA A 53 -7.35 8.99 21.73
CA ALA A 53 -6.67 9.84 20.76
C ALA A 53 -7.41 9.83 19.40
N PRO A 54 -7.33 10.90 18.60
CA PRO A 54 -7.88 10.90 17.25
C PRO A 54 -7.32 9.73 16.43
N PRO A 55 -8.16 8.92 15.76
CA PRO A 55 -7.68 7.81 14.96
C PRO A 55 -6.85 8.31 13.78
N GLU A 56 -5.78 7.60 13.46
CA GLU A 56 -5.18 7.67 12.13
C GLU A 56 -6.00 6.75 11.23
N HIS A 57 -6.61 7.30 10.19
CA HIS A 57 -7.52 6.56 9.32
C HIS A 57 -7.42 7.03 7.87
N LEU A 58 -7.94 6.21 6.97
CA LEU A 58 -7.90 6.35 5.52
C LEU A 58 -8.46 7.68 4.99
N GLY A 59 -9.35 8.33 5.75
CA GLY A 59 -9.90 9.65 5.40
C GLY A 59 -8.86 10.79 5.44
N ALA A 60 -7.76 10.62 6.16
CA ALA A 60 -6.60 11.51 6.15
C ALA A 60 -5.55 11.02 5.12
N TRP A 61 -5.99 10.84 3.87
CA TRP A 61 -5.33 10.06 2.82
C TRP A 61 -3.81 10.23 2.76
N ASP A 62 -3.29 11.43 2.53
CA ASP A 62 -1.86 11.64 2.27
C ASP A 62 -0.98 11.29 3.48
N THR A 63 -1.39 11.70 4.68
CA THR A 63 -0.63 11.42 5.91
C THR A 63 -0.75 9.94 6.29
N TRP A 64 -1.94 9.37 6.16
CA TRP A 64 -2.18 7.95 6.41
C TRP A 64 -1.35 7.08 5.47
N LEU A 65 -1.37 7.37 4.16
CA LEU A 65 -0.67 6.61 3.14
C LEU A 65 0.84 6.54 3.40
N VAL A 66 1.46 7.68 3.73
CA VAL A 66 2.90 7.76 4.04
C VAL A 66 3.25 6.96 5.29
N ARG A 67 2.45 7.08 6.37
CA ARG A 67 2.67 6.32 7.61
C ARG A 67 2.51 4.82 7.41
N MET A 68 1.52 4.42 6.62
CA MET A 68 1.27 3.01 6.31
C MET A 68 2.35 2.41 5.42
N ALA A 69 2.84 3.15 4.42
CA ALA A 69 3.98 2.72 3.61
C ALA A 69 5.22 2.46 4.47
N ALA A 70 5.57 3.40 5.37
CA ALA A 70 6.69 3.24 6.30
C ALA A 70 6.50 2.07 7.28
N ALA A 71 5.28 1.90 7.81
CA ALA A 71 4.96 0.78 8.71
C ALA A 71 5.08 -0.58 8.01
N MET A 72 4.72 -0.64 6.73
CA MET A 72 4.66 -1.86 5.94
C MET A 72 6.01 -2.25 5.29
N ALA A 73 6.86 -1.26 4.99
CA ALA A 73 8.16 -1.41 4.35
C ALA A 73 9.05 -2.56 4.91
N PRO A 74 9.23 -2.73 6.23
CA PRO A 74 10.09 -3.80 6.75
C PRO A 74 9.40 -5.17 6.84
N ILE A 75 8.08 -5.23 6.62
CA ILE A 75 7.31 -6.48 6.60
C ILE A 75 7.31 -6.99 5.16
N GLN A 76 6.77 -6.18 4.26
CA GLN A 76 6.69 -6.42 2.84
C GLN A 76 6.37 -5.08 2.15
N PRO A 77 7.33 -4.44 1.46
CA PRO A 77 7.10 -3.17 0.76
C PRO A 77 5.85 -3.20 -0.13
N PRO A 78 5.05 -2.12 -0.16
CA PRO A 78 3.83 -2.12 -0.96
C PRO A 78 4.11 -2.35 -2.45
N ARG A 79 3.40 -3.29 -3.08
CA ARG A 79 3.65 -3.67 -4.48
C ARG A 79 3.26 -2.59 -5.49
N TRP A 80 2.45 -1.63 -5.11
CA TRP A 80 2.12 -0.45 -5.91
C TRP A 80 3.15 0.69 -5.75
N LEU A 81 4.07 0.59 -4.79
CA LEU A 81 5.10 1.60 -4.54
C LEU A 81 6.24 1.43 -5.55
N ALA A 82 6.56 2.50 -6.27
CA ALA A 82 7.76 2.53 -7.09
C ALA A 82 9.01 2.43 -6.20
N MET A 83 10.06 1.75 -6.68
CA MET A 83 11.27 1.47 -5.91
C MET A 83 11.08 0.53 -4.69
N ALA A 84 9.94 -0.16 -4.55
CA ALA A 84 9.72 -1.17 -3.51
C ALA A 84 10.87 -2.21 -3.41
N ASP A 85 11.36 -2.68 -4.56
CA ASP A 85 12.46 -3.64 -4.65
C ASP A 85 13.77 -3.13 -4.03
N VAL A 86 13.98 -1.81 -3.96
CA VAL A 86 15.15 -1.21 -3.29
C VAL A 86 15.08 -1.44 -1.78
N ILE A 87 13.88 -1.39 -1.20
CA ILE A 87 13.63 -1.68 0.21
C ILE A 87 13.83 -3.18 0.48
N ASP A 88 13.30 -4.05 -0.40
CA ASP A 88 13.48 -5.51 -0.32
C ASP A 88 14.96 -5.91 -0.33
N GLU A 89 15.79 -5.20 -1.11
CA GLU A 89 17.23 -5.41 -1.15
C GLU A 89 17.99 -4.92 0.11
N GLY A 90 17.24 -4.40 1.09
CA GLY A 90 17.72 -4.01 2.41
C GLY A 90 18.16 -2.55 2.51
N ILE A 91 17.65 -1.66 1.66
CA ILE A 91 17.87 -0.21 1.76
C ILE A 91 16.69 0.42 2.52
N SER A 92 16.67 0.18 3.84
CA SER A 92 15.77 0.82 4.79
C SER A 92 16.28 0.60 6.21
N LEU A 93 16.06 1.58 7.08
CA LEU A 93 16.34 1.50 8.51
C LEU A 93 15.13 1.01 9.32
N GLU A 94 13.94 0.93 8.71
CA GLU A 94 12.71 0.48 9.37
C GLU A 94 12.76 -0.98 9.84
N GLY A 95 13.64 -1.78 9.23
CA GLY A 95 13.90 -3.17 9.61
C GLY A 95 14.68 -3.32 10.92
N GLY A 96 15.22 -2.23 11.48
CA GLY A 96 16.02 -2.23 12.70
C GLY A 96 17.34 -3.00 12.59
N ALA A 97 18.02 -3.17 13.73
CA ALA A 97 19.20 -4.02 13.82
C ALA A 97 18.83 -5.49 13.51
N ARG A 98 19.64 -6.18 12.69
CA ARG A 98 19.45 -7.61 12.36
C ARG A 98 20.47 -8.49 13.10
N GLY A 99 20.11 -9.74 13.37
CA GLY A 99 20.98 -10.73 14.03
C GLY A 99 21.26 -10.42 15.50
N VAL A 100 22.38 -10.90 16.05
CA VAL A 100 22.73 -10.78 17.48
C VAL A 100 22.71 -9.33 17.99
N ARG A 101 22.88 -8.33 17.12
CA ARG A 101 22.83 -6.90 17.48
C ARG A 101 21.44 -6.40 17.87
N SER A 102 20.36 -7.03 17.38
CA SER A 102 18.99 -6.67 17.77
C SER A 102 18.73 -6.92 19.25
N LEU A 103 19.54 -7.76 19.90
CA LEU A 103 19.48 -8.04 21.34
C LEU A 103 20.09 -6.92 22.19
N PHE A 104 20.89 -6.02 21.61
CA PHE A 104 21.69 -5.03 22.36
C PHE A 104 21.43 -3.57 21.97
N THR A 105 20.92 -3.29 20.76
CA THR A 105 20.57 -1.92 20.36
C THR A 105 19.51 -1.91 19.26
N THR A 106 18.59 -0.95 19.35
CA THR A 106 17.59 -0.64 18.32
C THR A 106 18.02 0.51 17.41
N LYS A 107 19.11 1.22 17.74
CA LYS A 107 19.62 2.35 16.94
C LYS A 107 20.43 1.84 15.74
N PRO A 108 20.14 2.32 14.52
CA PRO A 108 20.94 1.99 13.34
C PRO A 108 22.37 2.52 13.48
N SER A 109 23.34 1.84 12.88
CA SER A 109 24.73 2.31 12.90
C SER A 109 24.90 3.51 11.96
N GLU A 110 25.88 4.38 12.24
CA GLU A 110 26.19 5.52 11.34
C GLU A 110 26.51 5.06 9.92
N LYS A 111 27.13 3.88 9.76
CA LYS A 111 27.39 3.27 8.46
C LYS A 111 26.11 2.86 7.73
N ASP A 112 25.14 2.29 8.44
CA ASP A 112 23.85 1.92 7.84
C ASP A 112 23.06 3.18 7.45
N VAL A 113 23.07 4.20 8.31
CA VAL A 113 22.46 5.50 8.02
C VAL A 113 23.10 6.12 6.77
N ALA A 114 24.43 6.19 6.70
CA ALA A 114 25.14 6.72 5.53
C ALA A 114 24.82 5.92 4.25
N ARG A 115 24.74 4.59 4.35
CA ARG A 115 24.38 3.71 3.23
C ARG A 115 22.96 3.97 2.73
N VAL A 116 21.97 4.08 3.62
CA VAL A 116 20.58 4.36 3.23
C VAL A 116 20.44 5.78 2.69
N LYS A 117 21.12 6.78 3.27
CA LYS A 117 21.18 8.13 2.72
C LYS A 117 21.73 8.15 1.29
N ALA A 118 22.86 7.47 1.06
CA ALA A 118 23.50 7.44 -0.26
C ALA A 118 22.65 6.69 -1.29
N PHE A 119 22.31 5.43 -1.01
CA PHE A 119 21.66 4.57 -2.01
C PHE A 119 20.14 4.80 -2.08
N GLY A 120 19.47 4.98 -0.94
CA GLY A 120 18.05 5.32 -0.88
C GLY A 120 17.78 6.74 -1.39
N GLY A 121 18.65 7.69 -1.06
CA GLY A 121 18.59 9.05 -1.62
C GLY A 121 18.76 9.06 -3.14
N PHE A 122 19.71 8.27 -3.69
CA PHE A 122 19.83 8.10 -5.13
C PHE A 122 18.56 7.51 -5.75
N ALA A 123 17.98 6.46 -5.17
CA ALA A 123 16.74 5.86 -5.65
C ALA A 123 15.55 6.86 -5.63
N ALA A 124 15.45 7.68 -4.58
CA ALA A 124 14.40 8.71 -4.46
C ALA A 124 14.55 9.80 -5.53
N ARG A 125 15.78 10.21 -5.83
CA ARG A 125 16.09 11.19 -6.90
C ARG A 125 15.88 10.60 -8.28
N ALA A 126 16.23 9.33 -8.50
CA ALA A 126 15.96 8.60 -9.73
C ALA A 126 14.44 8.51 -9.98
N LEU A 127 13.66 8.18 -8.95
CA LEU A 127 12.20 8.18 -9.02
C LEU A 127 11.64 9.57 -9.38
N ALA A 128 12.14 10.62 -8.73
CA ALA A 128 11.73 12.00 -9.02
C ALA A 128 12.09 12.42 -10.45
N ALA A 129 13.27 12.05 -10.94
CA ALA A 129 13.74 12.37 -12.28
C ALA A 129 12.87 11.73 -13.36
N VAL A 130 12.41 10.49 -13.14
CA VAL A 130 11.50 9.78 -14.04
C VAL A 130 10.13 10.45 -14.03
N LEU A 131 9.48 10.54 -12.86
CA LEU A 131 8.13 11.10 -12.74
C LEU A 131 8.05 12.61 -13.05
N GLY A 132 9.19 13.30 -13.06
CA GLY A 132 9.30 14.71 -13.43
C GLY A 132 9.73 14.94 -14.88
N ALA A 133 10.03 13.89 -15.66
CA ALA A 133 10.62 14.03 -16.99
C ALA A 133 9.71 14.75 -18.01
N THR A 134 8.40 14.73 -17.78
CA THR A 134 7.40 15.43 -18.59
C THR A 134 7.35 16.94 -18.32
N GLY A 135 8.10 17.42 -17.32
CA GLY A 135 8.21 18.82 -16.92
C GLY A 135 7.25 19.23 -15.80
N THR A 136 6.39 18.31 -15.32
CA THR A 136 5.50 18.59 -14.19
C THR A 136 5.61 17.52 -13.11
N PHE A 137 5.95 17.91 -11.88
CA PHE A 137 6.00 17.01 -10.74
C PHE A 137 4.71 17.11 -9.93
N GLN A 138 3.72 16.36 -10.37
CA GLN A 138 2.35 16.41 -9.86
C GLN A 138 2.22 15.87 -8.42
N MET A 139 1.08 16.13 -7.79
CA MET A 139 0.80 15.67 -6.42
C MET A 139 0.96 14.15 -6.26
N GLU A 140 0.56 13.37 -7.26
CA GLU A 140 0.66 11.91 -7.19
C GLU A 140 2.11 11.42 -7.25
N ALA A 141 2.95 12.08 -8.05
CA ALA A 141 4.39 11.83 -8.09
C ALA A 141 5.06 12.20 -6.75
N LYS A 142 4.61 13.30 -6.12
CA LYS A 142 5.04 13.68 -4.76
C LYS A 142 4.64 12.63 -3.73
N SER A 143 3.41 12.10 -3.80
CA SER A 143 2.94 11.05 -2.88
C SER A 143 3.70 9.73 -3.07
N GLN A 144 3.95 9.29 -4.31
CA GLN A 144 4.79 8.11 -4.60
C GLN A 144 6.20 8.28 -4.03
N ARG A 145 6.86 9.40 -4.30
CA ARG A 145 8.19 9.69 -3.76
C ARG A 145 8.17 9.79 -2.23
N GLY A 146 7.18 10.45 -1.65
CA GLY A 146 7.04 10.60 -0.20
C GLY A 146 6.86 9.27 0.53
N CYS A 147 6.04 8.37 -0.01
CA CYS A 147 5.88 7.01 0.53
C CYS A 147 7.19 6.22 0.48
N PHE A 148 7.94 6.33 -0.62
CA PHE A 148 9.24 5.68 -0.74
C PHE A 148 10.26 6.26 0.26
N ILE A 149 10.35 7.59 0.37
CA ILE A 149 11.25 8.28 1.30
C ILE A 149 10.94 7.87 2.75
N ALA A 150 9.67 7.89 3.16
CA ALA A 150 9.28 7.47 4.51
C ALA A 150 9.61 5.98 4.77
N SER A 151 9.49 5.14 3.75
CA SER A 151 9.86 3.72 3.83
C SER A 151 11.37 3.47 4.02
N LEU A 152 12.22 4.47 3.80
CA LEU A 152 13.66 4.36 4.10
C LEU A 152 13.96 4.42 5.60
N GLY A 153 13.05 4.96 6.42
CA GLY A 153 13.24 5.10 7.87
C GLY A 153 14.40 6.02 8.26
N LEU A 154 14.70 7.02 7.43
CA LEU A 154 15.76 7.99 7.70
C LEU A 154 15.44 8.82 8.95
N PRO A 155 16.45 9.40 9.61
CA PRO A 155 16.20 10.43 10.63
C PRO A 155 15.36 11.58 10.05
N GLU A 156 14.47 12.14 10.86
CA GLU A 156 13.45 13.10 10.42
C GLU A 156 14.03 14.31 9.66
N GLU A 157 15.20 14.82 10.07
CA GLU A 157 15.87 15.92 9.37
C GLU A 157 16.29 15.54 7.95
N ASP A 158 16.83 14.32 7.77
CA ASP A 158 17.29 13.81 6.48
C ASP A 158 16.12 13.46 5.57
N GLU A 159 15.07 12.87 6.14
CA GLU A 159 13.82 12.59 5.44
C GLU A 159 13.21 13.89 4.89
N ARG A 160 13.08 14.91 5.75
CA ARG A 160 12.56 16.23 5.37
C ARG A 160 13.45 16.93 4.36
N ALA A 161 14.77 16.82 4.47
CA ALA A 161 15.69 17.38 3.50
C ALA A 161 15.50 16.74 2.12
N LEU A 162 15.48 15.40 2.07
CA LEU A 162 15.30 14.65 0.83
C LEU A 162 13.92 14.86 0.19
N ALA A 163 12.86 15.03 0.99
CA ALA A 163 11.50 15.29 0.51
C ALA A 163 11.35 16.69 -0.11
N LYS A 164 12.18 17.66 0.31
CA LYS A 164 12.17 19.05 -0.21
C LYS A 164 12.97 19.24 -1.49
N GLU A 165 13.80 18.29 -1.88
CA GLU A 165 14.58 18.40 -3.11
C GLU A 165 13.67 18.40 -4.34
N GLU A 166 13.85 19.37 -5.23
CA GLU A 166 13.16 19.41 -6.52
C GLU A 166 13.66 18.29 -7.45
N PRO A 167 12.81 17.77 -8.35
CA PRO A 167 13.23 16.79 -9.35
C PRO A 167 14.36 17.34 -10.23
N ALA A 168 15.45 16.58 -10.30
CA ALA A 168 16.55 16.84 -11.21
C ALA A 168 16.42 16.00 -12.48
N LYS A 169 17.09 16.41 -13.56
CA LYS A 169 17.13 15.62 -14.79
C LYS A 169 17.98 14.36 -14.59
N ALA A 170 17.66 13.28 -15.30
CA ALA A 170 18.41 12.03 -15.22
C ALA A 170 19.92 12.22 -15.55
N GLU A 171 20.24 13.11 -16.49
CA GLU A 171 21.60 13.44 -16.90
C GLU A 171 22.42 14.12 -15.81
N THR A 172 21.79 14.74 -14.81
CA THR A 172 22.49 15.39 -13.69
C THR A 172 22.59 14.52 -12.45
N LEU A 173 21.94 13.35 -12.43
CA LEU A 173 22.03 12.43 -11.29
C LEU A 173 23.44 11.84 -11.14
N GLU A 174 24.00 11.92 -9.94
CA GLU A 174 25.26 11.28 -9.60
C GLU A 174 25.00 9.89 -9.02
N VAL A 175 25.69 8.88 -9.55
CA VAL A 175 25.62 7.52 -9.04
C VAL A 175 26.54 7.42 -7.82
N PRO A 176 26.04 7.03 -6.64
CA PRO A 176 26.87 6.88 -5.46
C PRO A 176 28.00 5.88 -5.67
N GLU A 177 29.17 6.19 -5.13
CA GLU A 177 30.31 5.27 -5.13
C GLU A 177 29.93 3.96 -4.42
N GLY A 178 30.35 2.84 -4.99
CA GLY A 178 30.10 1.52 -4.41
C GLY A 178 28.65 1.05 -4.47
N LEU A 179 27.80 1.66 -5.31
CA LEU A 179 26.43 1.19 -5.54
C LEU A 179 26.43 -0.29 -5.96
N PRO A 180 25.85 -1.22 -5.18
CA PRO A 180 25.88 -2.63 -5.52
C PRO A 180 25.01 -2.92 -6.76
N PRO A 181 25.41 -3.84 -7.66
CA PRO A 181 24.65 -4.17 -8.86
C PRO A 181 23.19 -4.58 -8.59
N LYS A 182 22.94 -5.29 -7.49
CA LYS A 182 21.57 -5.65 -7.08
C LYS A 182 20.68 -4.44 -6.76
N ILE A 183 21.25 -3.39 -6.15
CA ILE A 183 20.53 -2.15 -5.87
C ILE A 183 20.31 -1.36 -7.16
N ALA A 184 21.33 -1.28 -8.03
CA ALA A 184 21.19 -0.67 -9.34
C ALA A 184 20.05 -1.32 -10.16
N ARG A 185 19.98 -2.65 -10.20
CA ARG A 185 18.85 -3.38 -10.83
C ARG A 185 17.52 -3.07 -10.18
N ALA A 186 17.45 -3.01 -8.85
CA ALA A 186 16.22 -2.65 -8.14
C ALA A 186 15.75 -1.23 -8.46
N VAL A 187 16.69 -0.26 -8.53
CA VAL A 187 16.39 1.11 -8.96
C VAL A 187 15.88 1.12 -10.40
N LEU A 188 16.51 0.39 -11.31
CA LEU A 188 16.10 0.34 -12.71
C LEU A 188 14.68 -0.25 -12.88
N ARG A 189 14.39 -1.36 -12.19
CA ARG A 189 13.05 -1.98 -12.18
C ARG A 189 12.00 -1.02 -11.63
N GLY A 190 12.29 -0.35 -10.52
CA GLY A 190 11.41 0.66 -9.94
C GLY A 190 11.20 1.88 -10.84
N ALA A 191 12.25 2.30 -11.56
CA ALA A 191 12.22 3.41 -12.51
C ALA A 191 11.34 3.09 -13.73
N PHE A 192 11.48 1.91 -14.33
CA PHE A 192 10.57 1.47 -15.40
C PHE A 192 9.14 1.34 -14.93
N TYR A 193 8.91 0.79 -13.72
CA TYR A 193 7.56 0.71 -13.18
C TYR A 193 6.94 2.10 -13.01
N ALA A 194 7.70 3.06 -12.48
CA ALA A 194 7.26 4.45 -12.34
C ALA A 194 6.89 5.09 -13.69
N ALA A 195 7.76 4.92 -14.71
CA ALA A 195 7.56 5.44 -16.06
C ALA A 195 6.37 4.82 -16.83
N MET A 196 5.72 3.80 -16.26
CA MET A 196 4.56 3.13 -16.86
C MET A 196 3.27 3.34 -16.06
N LEU A 197 3.33 4.04 -14.91
CA LEU A 197 2.16 4.22 -14.05
C LEU A 197 1.03 4.99 -14.75
N GLU A 198 1.36 6.03 -15.51
CA GLU A 198 0.43 6.87 -16.26
C GLU A 198 0.25 6.41 -17.73
N GLY A 199 0.88 5.30 -18.11
CA GLY A 199 1.11 4.93 -19.51
C GLY A 199 2.57 5.20 -19.91
N VAL A 200 2.95 4.83 -21.14
CA VAL A 200 4.33 4.97 -21.61
C VAL A 200 4.54 6.34 -22.22
N ASP A 201 5.28 7.22 -21.54
CA ASP A 201 5.79 8.48 -22.11
C ASP A 201 7.25 8.32 -22.53
N PRO A 202 7.62 8.64 -23.80
CA PRO A 202 8.99 8.50 -24.28
C PRO A 202 10.04 9.29 -23.48
N ARG A 203 9.65 10.38 -22.82
CA ARG A 203 10.57 11.21 -22.01
C ARG A 203 10.89 10.53 -20.69
N GLU A 204 9.91 9.92 -20.06
CA GLU A 204 10.09 9.14 -18.84
C GLU A 204 10.94 7.90 -19.13
N GLU A 205 10.62 7.18 -20.21
CA GLU A 205 11.40 6.01 -20.65
C GLU A 205 12.86 6.41 -20.95
N GLN A 206 13.08 7.52 -21.66
CA GLN A 206 14.43 8.03 -21.93
C GLN A 206 15.18 8.36 -20.62
N ALA A 207 14.52 8.95 -19.62
CA ALA A 207 15.12 9.20 -18.32
C ALA A 207 15.55 7.89 -17.62
N VAL A 208 14.72 6.84 -17.69
CA VAL A 208 15.07 5.50 -17.17
C VAL A 208 16.29 4.92 -17.90
N LEU A 209 16.35 5.02 -19.23
CA LEU A 209 17.49 4.54 -20.02
C LEU A 209 18.80 5.27 -19.67
N VAL A 210 18.73 6.57 -19.40
CA VAL A 210 19.89 7.36 -18.91
C VAL A 210 20.35 6.85 -17.55
N ILE A 211 19.43 6.59 -16.61
CA ILE A 211 19.74 6.03 -15.29
C ILE A 211 20.38 4.62 -15.42
N GLY A 212 19.84 3.77 -16.28
CA GLY A 212 20.38 2.43 -16.55
C GLY A 212 21.82 2.46 -17.08
N LYS A 213 22.10 3.37 -18.04
CA LYS A 213 23.46 3.57 -18.57
C LYS A 213 24.42 4.05 -17.48
N LYS A 214 24.01 5.03 -16.66
CA LYS A 214 24.84 5.57 -15.57
C LYS A 214 25.20 4.54 -14.51
N THR A 215 24.30 3.61 -14.24
CA THR A 215 24.54 2.52 -13.28
C THR A 215 25.33 1.35 -13.87
N SER A 216 25.78 1.46 -15.13
CA SER A 216 26.59 0.45 -15.83
C SER A 216 25.93 -0.94 -15.91
N LEU A 217 24.60 -0.98 -15.96
CA LEU A 217 23.86 -2.23 -16.14
C LEU A 217 23.94 -2.69 -17.61
N PRO A 218 24.06 -4.01 -17.86
CA PRO A 218 24.01 -4.55 -19.22
C PRO A 218 22.68 -4.25 -19.92
N ALA A 219 22.70 -4.12 -21.26
CA ALA A 219 21.50 -3.87 -22.06
C ALA A 219 20.42 -4.95 -21.86
N GLU A 220 20.82 -6.21 -21.68
CA GLU A 220 19.90 -7.32 -21.42
C GLU A 220 19.12 -7.14 -20.11
N GLU A 221 19.78 -6.64 -19.06
CA GLU A 221 19.12 -6.35 -17.78
C GLU A 221 18.14 -5.17 -17.91
N ILE A 222 18.45 -4.20 -18.77
CA ILE A 222 17.55 -3.07 -19.08
C ILE A 222 16.29 -3.58 -19.80
N THR A 223 16.45 -4.42 -20.81
CA THR A 223 15.31 -5.03 -21.53
C THR A 223 14.46 -5.92 -20.60
N ALA A 224 15.10 -6.71 -19.74
CA ALA A 224 14.39 -7.54 -18.77
C ALA A 224 13.57 -6.69 -17.79
N ALA A 225 14.17 -5.63 -17.21
CA ALA A 225 13.50 -4.74 -16.27
C ALA A 225 12.27 -4.03 -16.90
N HIS A 226 12.37 -3.63 -18.17
CA HIS A 226 11.23 -3.08 -18.91
C HIS A 226 10.09 -4.10 -19.07
N GLY A 227 10.41 -5.35 -19.44
CA GLY A 227 9.43 -6.44 -19.55
C GLY A 227 8.75 -6.76 -18.22
N GLU A 228 9.51 -6.82 -17.13
CA GLU A 228 9.00 -7.04 -15.77
C GLU A 228 8.06 -5.91 -15.32
N ALA A 229 8.41 -4.65 -15.58
CA ALA A 229 7.57 -3.49 -15.25
C ALA A 229 6.20 -3.58 -15.95
N ARG A 230 6.18 -3.93 -17.23
CA ARG A 230 4.94 -4.14 -17.98
C ARG A 230 4.08 -5.25 -17.39
N GLN A 231 4.68 -6.40 -17.07
CA GLN A 231 3.96 -7.50 -16.41
C GLN A 231 3.39 -7.08 -15.05
N ARG A 232 4.12 -6.26 -14.28
CA ARG A 232 3.66 -5.72 -13.00
C ARG A 232 2.45 -4.80 -13.16
N ILE A 233 2.43 -3.94 -14.18
CA ILE A 233 1.27 -3.07 -14.50
C ILE A 233 0.04 -3.91 -14.84
N GLU A 234 0.17 -4.91 -15.71
CA GLU A 234 -0.94 -5.80 -16.07
C GLU A 234 -1.44 -6.61 -14.88
N ALA A 235 -0.53 -7.13 -14.05
CA ALA A 235 -0.90 -7.86 -12.83
C ALA A 235 -1.62 -6.98 -11.81
N ALA A 236 -1.21 -5.72 -11.66
CA ALA A 236 -1.88 -4.75 -10.80
C ALA A 236 -3.30 -4.45 -11.31
N ARG A 237 -3.45 -4.22 -12.63
CA ARG A 237 -4.77 -4.05 -13.26
C ARG A 237 -5.69 -5.25 -13.04
N ALA A 238 -5.18 -6.46 -13.30
CA ALA A 238 -5.94 -7.70 -13.18
C ALA A 238 -6.47 -7.94 -11.76
N PHE A 239 -5.73 -7.50 -10.74
CA PHE A 239 -6.15 -7.59 -9.34
C PHE A 239 -7.03 -6.41 -8.89
N GLY A 240 -6.67 -5.18 -9.27
CA GLY A 240 -7.34 -3.98 -8.76
C GLY A 240 -8.76 -3.78 -9.29
N ALA A 241 -9.02 -4.13 -10.55
CA ALA A 241 -10.35 -3.99 -11.14
C ALA A 241 -11.43 -4.81 -10.39
N PRO A 242 -11.24 -6.13 -10.13
CA PRO A 242 -12.20 -6.88 -9.32
C PRO A 242 -12.29 -6.39 -7.87
N CYS A 243 -11.23 -5.85 -7.28
CA CYS A 243 -11.28 -5.26 -5.94
C CYS A 243 -12.25 -4.07 -5.86
N VAL A 244 -12.16 -3.15 -6.82
CA VAL A 244 -13.03 -1.98 -6.91
C VAL A 244 -14.49 -2.41 -7.13
N ASP A 245 -14.73 -3.31 -8.09
CA ASP A 245 -16.07 -3.80 -8.37
C ASP A 245 -16.69 -4.56 -7.18
N ALA A 246 -15.90 -5.39 -6.49
CA ALA A 246 -16.34 -6.14 -5.31
C ALA A 246 -16.79 -5.20 -4.19
N ILE A 247 -16.00 -4.16 -3.88
CA ILE A 247 -16.35 -3.17 -2.85
C ILE A 247 -17.66 -2.46 -3.22
N ARG A 248 -17.76 -1.95 -4.45
CA ARG A 248 -18.94 -1.22 -4.93
C ARG A 248 -20.21 -2.09 -4.94
N TYR A 249 -20.07 -3.38 -5.27
CA TYR A 249 -21.19 -4.32 -5.27
C TYR A 249 -21.65 -4.66 -3.85
N VAL A 250 -20.70 -5.02 -2.97
CA VAL A 250 -21.03 -5.36 -1.58
C VAL A 250 -21.67 -4.15 -0.88
N LEU A 251 -21.06 -2.97 -1.03
CA LEU A 251 -21.48 -1.73 -0.38
C LEU A 251 -22.51 -0.94 -1.18
N GLU A 252 -23.21 -1.53 -2.15
CA GLU A 252 -24.23 -0.80 -2.94
C GLU A 252 -25.27 -0.14 -2.01
N GLY A 253 -25.37 1.19 -2.09
CA GLY A 253 -26.27 2.00 -1.26
C GLY A 253 -25.67 2.49 0.07
N GLU A 254 -24.45 2.09 0.42
CA GLU A 254 -23.72 2.60 1.59
C GLU A 254 -23.10 3.97 1.32
N LYS A 255 -23.12 4.84 2.32
CA LYS A 255 -22.53 6.18 2.24
C LYS A 255 -21.01 6.15 1.98
N GLU A 256 -20.30 5.17 2.54
CA GLU A 256 -18.84 5.05 2.44
C GLU A 256 -18.38 4.24 1.21
N SER A 257 -19.31 3.71 0.40
CA SER A 257 -18.99 2.86 -0.76
C SER A 257 -17.99 3.52 -1.72
N ASP A 258 -18.27 4.76 -2.12
CA ASP A 258 -17.45 5.46 -3.13
C ASP A 258 -16.07 5.82 -2.59
N GLU A 259 -15.96 6.25 -1.32
CA GLU A 259 -14.69 6.54 -0.65
C GLU A 259 -13.79 5.30 -0.65
N LEU A 260 -14.34 4.14 -0.27
CA LEU A 260 -13.59 2.89 -0.17
C LEU A 260 -13.26 2.29 -1.53
N ALA A 261 -14.14 2.43 -2.52
CA ALA A 261 -13.86 2.05 -3.90
C ALA A 261 -12.73 2.89 -4.51
N VAL A 262 -12.74 4.21 -4.28
CA VAL A 262 -11.66 5.12 -4.70
C VAL A 262 -10.35 4.78 -4.00
N ALA A 263 -10.38 4.47 -2.71
CA ALA A 263 -9.19 4.04 -1.98
C ALA A 263 -8.60 2.73 -2.53
N ALA A 264 -9.45 1.73 -2.82
CA ALA A 264 -9.00 0.50 -3.47
C ALA A 264 -8.38 0.78 -4.84
N ALA A 265 -9.01 1.62 -5.67
CA ALA A 265 -8.46 2.00 -6.96
C ALA A 265 -7.08 2.66 -6.79
N ARG A 266 -6.93 3.55 -5.80
CA ARG A 266 -5.65 4.24 -5.53
C ARG A 266 -4.54 3.34 -5.00
N LEU A 267 -4.85 2.23 -4.35
CA LEU A 267 -3.85 1.30 -3.81
C LEU A 267 -3.56 0.12 -4.74
N THR A 268 -4.50 -0.26 -5.61
CA THR A 268 -4.38 -1.50 -6.40
C THR A 268 -4.21 -1.27 -7.89
N LEU A 269 -4.71 -0.15 -8.44
CA LEU A 269 -4.62 0.15 -9.87
C LEU A 269 -3.45 1.09 -10.21
N PRO A 270 -2.78 0.85 -11.37
CA PRO A 270 -1.93 1.85 -12.01
C PRO A 270 -2.72 3.15 -12.31
N MET A 271 -2.02 4.29 -12.44
CA MET A 271 -2.66 5.61 -12.50
C MET A 271 -3.57 5.79 -13.72
N ASN A 272 -3.18 5.25 -14.88
CA ASN A 272 -4.02 5.29 -16.09
C ASN A 272 -5.38 4.57 -15.90
N HIS A 273 -5.38 3.37 -15.33
CA HIS A 273 -6.60 2.58 -15.07
C HIS A 273 -7.39 3.06 -13.86
N ARG A 274 -6.70 3.67 -12.90
CA ARG A 274 -7.31 4.29 -11.72
C ARG A 274 -8.24 5.43 -12.11
N THR A 275 -7.85 6.27 -13.07
CA THR A 275 -8.68 7.40 -13.53
C THR A 275 -10.00 6.91 -14.12
N GLU A 276 -9.96 5.86 -14.93
CA GLU A 276 -11.16 5.21 -15.49
C GLU A 276 -12.06 4.64 -14.38
N ALA A 277 -11.48 3.91 -13.43
CA ALA A 277 -12.21 3.31 -12.31
C ALA A 277 -12.85 4.36 -11.39
N ILE A 278 -12.12 5.42 -11.02
CA ILE A 278 -12.65 6.53 -10.19
C ILE A 278 -13.76 7.27 -10.93
N THR A 279 -13.62 7.49 -12.24
CA THR A 279 -14.68 8.11 -13.04
C THR A 279 -15.94 7.23 -13.03
N ALA A 280 -15.81 5.91 -13.19
CA ALA A 280 -16.93 4.98 -13.12
C ALA A 280 -17.62 4.98 -11.75
N VAL A 281 -16.86 5.12 -10.66
CA VAL A 281 -17.40 5.32 -9.30
C VAL A 281 -18.22 6.60 -9.24
N ASN A 282 -17.64 7.73 -9.65
CA ASN A 282 -18.27 9.06 -9.56
C ASN A 282 -19.53 9.19 -10.43
N VAL A 283 -19.60 8.49 -11.56
CA VAL A 283 -20.79 8.46 -12.43
C VAL A 283 -21.93 7.61 -11.82
N GLY A 284 -21.63 6.76 -10.82
CA GLY A 284 -22.64 5.98 -10.11
C GLY A 284 -23.19 4.79 -10.91
N GLY A 285 -22.46 4.31 -11.93
CA GLY A 285 -22.90 3.18 -12.74
C GLY A 285 -22.97 1.89 -11.90
N LYS A 286 -24.08 1.16 -11.96
CA LYS A 286 -24.24 -0.10 -11.21
C LYS A 286 -23.21 -1.15 -11.62
N VAL A 287 -22.63 -1.83 -10.64
CA VAL A 287 -21.77 -2.99 -10.88
C VAL A 287 -22.65 -4.19 -11.21
N VAL A 288 -22.37 -4.82 -12.35
CA VAL A 288 -23.04 -6.05 -12.78
C VAL A 288 -22.04 -7.20 -12.72
N LEU A 289 -22.31 -8.16 -11.84
CA LEU A 289 -21.63 -9.45 -11.76
C LEU A 289 -21.96 -10.26 -13.01
N ALA A 290 -20.93 -10.67 -13.75
CA ALA A 290 -21.09 -11.42 -14.99
C ALA A 290 -19.83 -12.25 -15.32
N LYS A 291 -19.13 -12.72 -14.28
CA LYS A 291 -17.89 -13.50 -14.37
C LYS A 291 -16.84 -12.82 -15.26
N LYS A 292 -16.73 -11.49 -15.13
CA LYS A 292 -15.87 -10.65 -15.98
C LYS A 292 -14.40 -10.78 -15.61
N HIS A 293 -14.12 -11.12 -14.36
CA HIS A 293 -12.79 -11.13 -13.78
C HIS A 293 -12.29 -12.57 -13.59
N SER A 294 -11.01 -12.79 -13.86
CA SER A 294 -10.34 -14.07 -13.62
C SER A 294 -9.18 -13.84 -12.67
N LEU A 295 -9.26 -14.45 -11.48
CA LEU A 295 -8.26 -14.35 -10.42
C LEU A 295 -7.77 -15.73 -10.02
N ASP A 296 -6.47 -15.83 -9.72
CA ASP A 296 -5.95 -16.99 -9.01
C ASP A 296 -6.54 -17.09 -7.60
N LYS A 297 -6.34 -18.24 -6.94
CA LYS A 297 -6.90 -18.49 -5.61
C LYS A 297 -6.51 -17.41 -4.58
N LYS A 298 -5.24 -17.01 -4.53
CA LYS A 298 -4.72 -16.07 -3.52
C LYS A 298 -5.23 -14.65 -3.78
N GLN A 299 -5.26 -14.25 -5.04
CA GLN A 299 -5.80 -12.95 -5.45
C GLN A 299 -7.31 -12.86 -5.19
N ARG A 300 -8.05 -13.95 -5.40
CA ARG A 300 -9.48 -14.03 -5.10
C ARG A 300 -9.76 -13.89 -3.62
N GLU A 301 -9.05 -14.65 -2.78
CA GLU A 301 -9.12 -14.52 -1.32
C GLU A 301 -8.81 -13.08 -0.88
N ALA A 302 -7.78 -12.46 -1.45
CA ALA A 302 -7.44 -11.06 -1.18
C ALA A 302 -8.53 -10.07 -1.61
N ALA A 303 -9.07 -10.18 -2.82
CA ALA A 303 -10.13 -9.28 -3.30
C ALA A 303 -11.39 -9.38 -2.43
N LEU A 304 -11.77 -10.60 -2.04
CA LEU A 304 -12.88 -10.85 -1.12
C LEU A 304 -12.60 -10.30 0.27
N ALA A 305 -11.40 -10.52 0.81
CA ALA A 305 -11.03 -10.02 2.13
C ALA A 305 -10.96 -8.49 2.18
N LEU A 306 -10.49 -7.85 1.10
CA LEU A 306 -10.48 -6.40 0.96
C LEU A 306 -11.90 -5.81 0.97
N ALA A 307 -12.82 -6.41 0.20
CA ALA A 307 -14.22 -6.02 0.20
C ALA A 307 -14.90 -6.24 1.56
N TRP A 308 -14.51 -7.29 2.29
CA TRP A 308 -15.03 -7.53 3.64
C TRP A 308 -14.47 -6.55 4.68
N ALA A 309 -13.19 -6.21 4.60
CA ALA A 309 -12.60 -5.17 5.45
C ALA A 309 -13.31 -3.82 5.24
N ALA A 310 -13.66 -3.48 4.00
CA ALA A 310 -14.45 -2.30 3.67
C ALA A 310 -15.87 -2.36 4.28
N ALA A 311 -16.53 -3.52 4.24
CA ALA A 311 -17.83 -3.73 4.88
C ALA A 311 -17.80 -3.53 6.40
N LEU A 312 -16.82 -4.13 7.07
CA LEU A 312 -16.64 -3.99 8.52
C LEU A 312 -16.28 -2.56 8.93
N ARG A 313 -15.54 -1.83 8.08
CA ARG A 313 -15.23 -0.42 8.31
C ARG A 313 -16.48 0.47 8.26
N SER A 314 -17.35 0.23 7.28
CA SER A 314 -18.58 1.01 7.06
C SER A 314 -19.57 0.84 8.20
N ASP A 315 -19.95 -0.41 8.49
CA ASP A 315 -20.80 -0.74 9.63
C ASP A 315 -20.52 -2.18 10.12
N PRO A 316 -19.87 -2.34 11.30
CA PRO A 316 -19.56 -3.65 11.86
C PRO A 316 -20.76 -4.30 12.58
N SER A 317 -21.96 -3.71 12.56
CA SER A 317 -23.13 -4.24 13.24
C SER A 317 -23.52 -5.64 12.73
N TYR A 318 -24.02 -6.48 13.64
CA TYR A 318 -24.38 -7.87 13.29
C TYR A 318 -25.44 -7.95 12.17
N VAL A 319 -26.44 -7.05 12.23
CA VAL A 319 -27.50 -6.98 11.22
C VAL A 319 -26.91 -6.66 9.86
N ARG A 320 -26.06 -5.62 9.79
CA ARG A 320 -25.48 -5.20 8.51
C ARG A 320 -24.48 -6.22 7.96
N ARG A 321 -23.66 -6.82 8.83
CA ARG A 321 -22.79 -7.95 8.45
C ARG A 321 -23.58 -9.10 7.82
N SER A 322 -24.72 -9.46 8.38
CA SER A 322 -25.55 -10.56 7.83
C SER A 322 -26.07 -10.23 6.42
N GLU A 323 -26.51 -8.99 6.19
CA GLU A 323 -26.98 -8.53 4.88
C GLU A 323 -25.84 -8.45 3.85
N LEU A 324 -24.70 -7.88 4.24
CA LEU A 324 -23.52 -7.72 3.37
C LEU A 324 -22.86 -9.07 3.06
N ALA A 325 -22.95 -10.06 3.94
CA ALA A 325 -22.40 -11.41 3.71
C ALA A 325 -23.04 -12.07 2.48
N LEU A 326 -24.35 -11.91 2.26
CA LEU A 326 -25.02 -12.47 1.07
C LEU A 326 -24.50 -11.84 -0.23
N ARG A 327 -24.28 -10.53 -0.24
CA ARG A 327 -23.70 -9.83 -1.41
C ARG A 327 -22.24 -10.25 -1.63
N HIS A 328 -21.50 -10.42 -0.53
CA HIS A 328 -20.12 -10.89 -0.57
C HIS A 328 -20.00 -12.32 -1.13
N ASP A 329 -20.89 -13.22 -0.74
CA ASP A 329 -20.96 -14.59 -1.30
C ASP A 329 -21.33 -14.58 -2.79
N ALA A 330 -22.19 -13.66 -3.24
CA ALA A 330 -22.46 -13.48 -4.67
C ALA A 330 -21.22 -13.06 -5.46
N VAL A 331 -20.38 -12.17 -4.90
CA VAL A 331 -19.07 -11.82 -5.50
C VAL A 331 -18.14 -13.03 -5.54
N ALA A 332 -18.08 -13.83 -4.48
CA ALA A 332 -17.25 -15.04 -4.43
C ALA A 332 -17.65 -16.06 -5.52
N ALA A 333 -18.95 -16.27 -5.69
CA ALA A 333 -19.50 -17.09 -6.77
C ALA A 333 -19.19 -16.52 -8.16
N ASP A 334 -19.24 -15.20 -8.35
CA ASP A 334 -18.89 -14.54 -9.61
C ASP A 334 -17.40 -14.68 -9.96
N LEU A 335 -16.52 -14.61 -8.96
CA LEU A 335 -15.08 -14.86 -9.10
C LEU A 335 -14.74 -16.37 -9.22
N GLY A 336 -15.75 -17.24 -9.15
CA GLY A 336 -15.65 -18.66 -9.47
C GLY A 336 -15.34 -19.59 -8.29
N ASP A 337 -15.53 -19.15 -7.04
CA ASP A 337 -15.47 -20.02 -5.85
C ASP A 337 -16.41 -19.51 -4.76
N GLU A 338 -17.58 -20.16 -4.66
CA GLU A 338 -18.62 -19.83 -3.68
C GLU A 338 -18.16 -20.05 -2.22
N GLY A 339 -17.24 -20.98 -1.97
CA GLY A 339 -16.71 -21.27 -0.64
C GLY A 339 -15.71 -20.23 -0.13
N ALA A 340 -15.00 -19.56 -1.05
CA ALA A 340 -13.94 -18.61 -0.70
C ALA A 340 -14.45 -17.38 0.08
N GLY A 341 -15.73 -17.00 -0.10
CA GLY A 341 -16.33 -15.88 0.62
C GLY A 341 -16.26 -16.06 2.14
N LYS A 342 -16.72 -17.20 2.63
CA LYS A 342 -16.75 -17.54 4.06
C LYS A 342 -15.37 -17.55 4.69
N ASP A 343 -14.38 -18.14 4.01
CA ASP A 343 -13.01 -18.25 4.53
C ASP A 343 -12.33 -16.88 4.60
N ALA A 344 -12.50 -16.04 3.56
CA ALA A 344 -11.99 -14.66 3.55
C ALA A 344 -12.59 -13.82 4.68
N ARG A 345 -13.93 -13.91 4.89
CA ARG A 345 -14.60 -13.21 6.00
C ARG A 345 -14.05 -13.66 7.35
N ARG A 346 -13.97 -14.97 7.58
CA ARG A 346 -13.46 -15.53 8.82
C ARG A 346 -12.04 -15.06 9.12
N GLY A 347 -11.15 -15.04 8.12
CA GLY A 347 -9.77 -14.60 8.31
C GLY A 347 -9.67 -13.15 8.79
N VAL A 348 -10.44 -12.26 8.15
CA VAL A 348 -10.49 -10.83 8.52
C VAL A 348 -11.15 -10.62 9.89
N GLU A 349 -12.30 -11.24 10.14
CA GLU A 349 -13.04 -11.09 11.40
C GLU A 349 -12.25 -11.62 12.59
N SER A 350 -11.66 -12.82 12.47
CA SER A 350 -10.88 -13.42 13.57
C SER A 350 -9.70 -12.53 13.96
N PHE A 351 -9.00 -11.98 12.96
CA PHE A 351 -7.90 -11.05 13.19
C PHE A 351 -8.37 -9.78 13.91
N ILE A 352 -9.42 -9.12 13.41
CA ILE A 352 -9.95 -7.89 14.01
C ILE A 352 -10.44 -8.14 15.44
N GLU A 353 -11.17 -9.24 15.68
CA GLU A 353 -11.68 -9.59 16.99
C GLU A 353 -10.56 -9.84 18.01
N ASP A 354 -9.49 -10.51 17.60
CA ASP A 354 -8.33 -10.75 18.46
C ASP A 354 -7.60 -9.46 18.83
N GLU A 355 -7.34 -8.58 17.85
CA GLU A 355 -6.67 -7.30 18.11
C GLU A 355 -7.55 -6.36 18.95
N LEU A 356 -8.87 -6.31 18.70
CA LEU A 356 -9.80 -5.54 19.53
C LEU A 356 -9.86 -6.06 20.96
N ARG A 357 -9.84 -7.39 21.15
CA ARG A 357 -9.81 -8.00 22.49
C ARG A 357 -8.56 -7.57 23.25
N ALA A 358 -7.42 -7.49 22.59
CA ALA A 358 -6.17 -7.01 23.19
C ALA A 358 -6.21 -5.52 23.58
N LEU A 359 -6.97 -4.70 22.86
CA LEU A 359 -7.15 -3.28 23.14
C LEU A 359 -8.20 -2.99 24.23
N GLY A 360 -9.15 -3.90 24.44
CA GLY A 360 -10.27 -3.76 25.39
C GLY A 360 -9.88 -3.22 26.77
N PRO A 361 -8.81 -3.72 27.43
CA PRO A 361 -8.38 -3.22 28.74
C PRO A 361 -7.94 -1.75 28.77
N LEU A 362 -7.67 -1.13 27.62
CA LEU A 362 -7.22 0.27 27.50
C LEU A 362 -8.38 1.25 27.29
N VAL A 363 -9.57 0.74 27.04
CA VAL A 363 -10.74 1.53 26.64
C VAL A 363 -11.35 2.20 27.87
N PRO A 364 -11.52 3.54 27.87
CA PRO A 364 -12.20 4.24 28.95
C PRO A 364 -13.63 3.72 29.12
N PRO A 365 -14.19 3.70 30.34
CA PRO A 365 -15.59 3.35 30.54
C PRO A 365 -16.49 4.29 29.72
N PRO A 366 -17.64 3.82 29.22
CA PRO A 366 -18.58 4.68 28.50
C PRO A 366 -18.95 5.88 29.39
N LEU A 367 -18.90 7.08 28.81
CA LEU A 367 -19.34 8.29 29.50
C LEU A 367 -20.85 8.16 29.82
N PRO A 368 -21.28 8.60 31.02
CA PRO A 368 -22.66 8.44 31.49
C PRO A 368 -23.70 9.19 30.65
#